data_AF-A0A259FBG2-F1
#
_entry.id   AF-A0A259FBG2-F1
#
_cell.length_a   1.000
_cell.length_b   1.000
_cell.length_c   1.000
_cell.angle_alpha   90.00
_cell.angle_beta   90.00
_cell.angle_gamma   90.00
#
_symmetry.space_group_name_H-M   'P 1'
#
loop_
_entity.id
_entity.type
_entity.pdbx_description
1 polymer ?
#
loop_
_entity_poly.entity_id
_entity_poly.type
_entity_poly.pdbx_seq_one_letter_code
_entity_poly.pdbx_strand_id
1 'polypeptide(L)'
;MSQKLVCNCNGTMPLDSKALGVTMHTSLCRQELGSVMKAFNGDDEIIIACTQESALFGELAAQAEKPLVAPLRFVNIREVAGWTQEAKASSPKIAALLALADLPEAEPVPIVNYESQGRLLIVGPGDQALPWAEKLGDSLDVSVLCTEASPLPLARNFPIYTGHVTKLDGYLGNFSVDWDLQNPIDPEMCTRCGACVEVCPSGAIDDSFQIDLDKCKSHRECITACAGIGAINFDRTERKRNSEFDLIMDLRPDPQMRMSQTPQGYFAPGKDPFEQSLVANELLGLVGEFEKPKYFVYNEKICAHGRNGKVGCSACIDVCSTAAIASLFKNGQGTVEVNPNLCMGCGACSSVCPSGAMRYNYPSVAYQGKALKTLAQVFNSESVKLKQSGAPSLLLHSLKAGTQVIDALGRSAHLRPKQFEALPSFVLPYGIEHIASTGLDLWLGALAYGFGEVTLLLAGDEDPAYRAALETQTALGNAILAAYGFDARITLIQMSG
;
A
#
# COMPACT_ATOMS: atom_id res chain seq x y z
N MET A 1 -15.34 28.45 9.84
CA MET A 1 -14.06 28.84 9.20
C MET A 1 -13.01 28.24 10.09
N SER A 2 -12.11 27.40 9.59
CA SER A 2 -11.18 26.69 10.48
C SER A 2 -10.23 27.65 11.19
N GLN A 3 -9.98 27.40 12.47
CA GLN A 3 -8.95 28.06 13.25
C GLN A 3 -7.57 27.54 12.81
N LYS A 4 -6.76 28.43 12.23
CA LYS A 4 -5.42 28.11 11.73
C LYS A 4 -4.36 28.50 12.75
N LEU A 5 -3.60 27.53 13.24
CA LEU A 5 -2.46 27.74 14.14
C LEU A 5 -1.16 27.56 13.36
N VAL A 6 -0.53 28.67 13.00
CA VAL A 6 0.72 28.69 12.21
C VAL A 6 1.90 28.95 13.11
N CYS A 7 2.95 28.13 13.02
CA CYS A 7 4.16 28.24 13.83
C CYS A 7 5.36 28.50 12.92
N ASN A 8 6.30 29.36 13.33
CA ASN A 8 7.56 29.63 12.61
C ASN A 8 8.73 28.70 13.02
N CYS A 9 8.45 27.70 13.88
CA CYS A 9 9.40 26.70 14.37
C CYS A 9 10.68 27.32 14.96
N ASN A 10 10.53 28.10 16.04
CA ASN A 10 11.62 28.80 16.73
C ASN A 10 12.38 29.79 15.83
N GLY A 11 11.66 30.48 14.94
CA GLY A 11 12.22 31.44 13.99
C GLY A 11 13.06 30.81 12.87
N THR A 12 13.08 29.49 12.73
CA THR A 12 13.82 28.81 11.65
C THR A 12 13.16 29.01 10.28
N MET A 13 11.89 29.41 10.25
CA MET A 13 11.16 29.78 9.04
C MET A 13 10.92 31.29 9.01
N PRO A 14 11.45 32.03 8.02
CA PRO A 14 11.31 33.49 7.92
C PRO A 14 9.93 33.89 7.35
N LEU A 15 8.86 33.47 8.04
CA LEU A 15 7.47 33.67 7.63
C LEU A 15 6.99 35.11 7.90
N ASP A 16 6.19 35.65 6.98
CA ASP A 16 5.53 36.95 7.16
C ASP A 16 4.08 36.76 7.64
N SER A 17 3.83 37.06 8.92
CA SER A 17 2.51 36.93 9.53
C SER A 17 1.46 37.87 8.92
N LYS A 18 1.86 39.06 8.47
CA LYS A 18 0.95 40.02 7.83
C LYS A 18 0.55 39.55 6.45
N ALA A 19 1.51 39.00 5.70
CA ALA A 19 1.24 38.44 4.37
C ALA A 19 0.28 37.23 4.44
N LEU A 20 0.43 36.37 5.45
CA LEU A 20 -0.41 35.17 5.61
C LEU A 20 -1.79 35.46 6.23
N GLY A 21 -1.98 36.61 6.88
CA GLY A 21 -3.25 36.96 7.51
C GLY A 21 -3.64 36.04 8.67
N VAL A 22 -2.67 35.39 9.30
CA VAL A 22 -2.86 34.41 10.40
C VAL A 22 -1.98 34.78 11.58
N THR A 23 -2.44 34.44 12.79
CA THR A 23 -1.63 34.56 14.00
C THR A 23 -0.43 33.61 13.90
N MET A 24 0.75 34.17 14.10
CA MET A 24 2.02 33.43 14.04
C MET A 24 2.52 33.12 15.44
N HIS A 25 2.76 31.84 15.70
CA HIS A 25 3.39 31.31 16.89
C HIS A 25 4.88 31.04 16.65
N THR A 26 5.67 30.95 17.72
CA THR A 26 7.11 30.69 17.64
C THR A 26 7.47 29.29 18.11
N SER A 27 6.87 28.83 19.21
CA SER A 27 7.13 27.57 19.86
C SER A 27 5.82 26.87 20.25
N LEU A 28 4.91 26.73 19.27
CA LEU A 28 3.57 26.16 19.45
C LEU A 28 3.58 24.80 20.16
N CYS A 29 4.55 23.93 19.86
CA CYS A 29 4.68 22.59 20.44
C CYS A 29 5.33 22.54 21.83
N ARG A 30 5.77 23.68 22.39
CA ARG A 30 6.42 23.74 23.71
C ARG A 30 5.87 24.91 24.54
N GLN A 31 6.49 26.08 24.46
CA GLN A 31 6.17 27.22 25.32
C GLN A 31 4.76 27.79 25.11
N GLU A 32 4.13 27.52 23.95
CA GLU A 32 2.82 28.05 23.57
C GLU A 32 1.73 26.97 23.49
N LEU A 33 1.92 25.81 24.14
CA LEU A 33 0.90 24.74 24.17
C LEU A 33 -0.45 25.22 24.70
N GLY A 34 -0.47 26.21 25.60
CA GLY A 34 -1.70 26.82 26.09
C GLY A 34 -2.58 27.43 24.98
N SER A 35 -2.00 27.90 23.88
CA SER A 35 -2.76 28.39 22.72
C SER A 35 -3.48 27.27 21.97
N VAL A 36 -2.85 26.08 21.89
CA VAL A 36 -3.45 24.89 21.28
C VAL A 36 -4.59 24.36 22.15
N MET A 37 -4.35 24.22 23.45
CA MET A 37 -5.38 23.79 24.41
C MET A 37 -6.59 24.74 24.40
N LYS A 38 -6.35 26.04 24.24
CA LYS A 38 -7.44 27.02 24.10
C LYS A 38 -8.24 26.81 22.81
N ALA A 39 -7.58 26.47 21.70
CA ALA A 39 -8.25 26.17 20.44
C ALA A 39 -9.13 24.92 20.55
N PHE A 40 -8.66 23.87 21.23
CA PHE A 40 -9.42 22.63 21.47
C PHE A 40 -10.72 22.83 22.25
N ASN A 41 -10.84 23.93 23.01
CA ASN A 41 -12.06 24.26 23.75
C ASN A 41 -13.13 24.99 22.89
N GLY A 42 -12.80 25.34 21.64
CA GLY A 42 -13.74 25.96 20.69
C GLY A 42 -14.51 24.93 19.86
N ASP A 43 -15.44 25.44 19.04
CA ASP A 43 -16.29 24.62 18.16
C ASP A 43 -15.80 24.60 16.70
N ASP A 44 -14.74 25.34 16.38
CA ASP A 44 -14.20 25.45 15.03
C ASP A 44 -13.30 24.24 14.67
N GLU A 45 -13.27 23.88 13.39
CA GLU A 45 -12.24 23.00 12.82
C GLU A 45 -10.84 23.58 13.06
N ILE A 46 -9.85 22.74 13.37
CA ILE A 46 -8.51 23.20 13.74
C ILE A 46 -7.49 22.67 12.73
N ILE A 47 -6.70 23.60 12.19
CA ILE A 47 -5.60 23.30 11.28
C ILE A 47 -4.30 23.76 11.94
N ILE A 48 -3.40 22.82 12.22
CA ILE A 48 -2.06 23.10 12.73
C ILE A 48 -1.06 22.99 11.59
N ALA A 49 -0.33 24.09 11.32
CA ALA A 49 0.69 24.14 10.29
C ALA A 49 2.02 23.55 10.80
N CYS A 50 2.00 22.28 11.22
CA CYS A 50 3.15 21.51 11.67
C CYS A 50 2.82 20.01 11.62
N THR A 51 3.56 19.23 10.83
CA THR A 51 3.46 17.76 10.81
C THR A 51 4.44 17.08 11.76
N GLN A 52 5.55 17.72 12.12
CA GLN A 52 6.58 17.15 13.00
C GLN A 52 6.07 16.74 14.39
N GLU A 53 5.12 17.50 14.92
CA GLU A 53 4.60 17.34 16.29
C GLU A 53 3.12 16.91 16.24
N SER A 54 2.67 16.30 15.14
CA SER A 54 1.29 15.84 14.99
C SER A 54 0.90 14.82 16.04
N ALA A 55 1.81 13.90 16.41
CA ALA A 55 1.60 12.94 17.49
C ALA A 55 1.32 13.64 18.84
N LEU A 56 2.15 14.62 19.21
CA LEU A 56 1.95 15.40 20.43
C LEU A 56 0.60 16.12 20.43
N PHE A 57 0.26 16.82 19.34
CA PHE A 57 -1.01 17.54 19.28
C PHE A 57 -2.23 16.60 19.24
N GLY A 58 -2.09 15.42 18.64
CA GLY A 58 -3.10 14.36 18.67
C GLY A 58 -3.32 13.80 20.07
N GLU A 59 -2.24 13.55 20.82
CA GLU A 59 -2.32 13.13 22.23
C GLU A 59 -2.99 14.20 23.10
N LEU A 60 -2.61 15.46 22.93
CA LEU A 60 -3.23 16.58 23.65
C LEU A 60 -4.71 16.73 23.31
N ALA A 61 -5.10 16.52 22.05
CA ALA A 61 -6.50 16.52 21.64
C ALA A 61 -7.28 15.36 22.26
N ALA A 62 -6.69 14.16 22.32
CA ALA A 62 -7.30 12.99 22.96
C ALA A 62 -7.46 13.16 24.49
N GLN A 63 -6.59 13.95 25.11
CA GLN A 63 -6.63 14.26 26.55
C GLN A 63 -7.42 15.54 26.88
N ALA A 64 -7.97 16.23 25.87
CA ALA A 64 -8.74 17.44 26.11
C ALA A 64 -10.02 17.12 26.91
N GLU A 65 -10.36 17.99 27.86
CA GLU A 65 -11.57 17.82 28.70
C GLU A 65 -12.86 17.75 27.87
N LYS A 66 -12.85 18.40 26.70
CA LYS A 66 -13.92 18.34 25.71
C LYS A 66 -13.41 17.59 24.48
N PRO A 67 -14.14 16.54 24.03
CA PRO A 67 -13.87 15.94 22.73
C PRO A 67 -13.94 16.99 21.63
N LEU A 68 -13.02 16.92 20.68
CA LEU A 68 -13.05 17.81 19.52
C LEU A 68 -14.35 17.59 18.74
N VAL A 69 -15.02 18.68 18.37
CA VAL A 69 -16.25 18.67 17.58
C VAL A 69 -15.95 18.32 16.12
N ALA A 70 -14.73 18.59 15.66
CA ALA A 70 -14.30 18.40 14.28
C ALA A 70 -12.84 17.89 14.22
N PRO A 71 -12.42 17.23 13.12
CA PRO A 71 -11.11 16.60 13.04
C PRO A 71 -9.96 17.60 13.10
N LEU A 72 -8.93 17.24 13.86
CA LEU A 72 -7.66 17.97 13.91
C LEU A 72 -6.85 17.68 12.65
N ARG A 73 -6.49 18.73 11.89
CA ARG A 73 -5.76 18.60 10.64
C ARG A 73 -4.36 19.19 10.74
N PHE A 74 -3.44 18.61 9.98
CA PHE A 74 -2.06 19.03 9.93
C PHE A 74 -1.65 19.41 8.51
N VAL A 75 -0.85 20.47 8.40
CA VAL A 75 -0.27 20.91 7.13
C VAL A 75 1.23 21.01 7.29
N ASN A 76 1.98 20.34 6.42
CA ASN A 76 3.40 20.58 6.34
C ASN A 76 3.61 21.93 5.63
N ILE A 77 4.13 22.92 6.37
CA ILE A 77 4.61 24.17 5.80
C ILE A 77 6.11 24.37 6.06
N ARG A 78 6.76 23.41 6.74
CA ARG A 78 8.14 23.52 7.18
C ARG A 78 9.08 23.00 6.11
N GLU A 79 9.13 21.69 5.91
CA GLU A 79 10.01 21.06 4.92
C GLU A 79 9.65 21.51 3.49
N VAL A 80 8.36 21.69 3.21
CA VAL A 80 7.90 22.02 1.85
C VAL A 80 7.93 23.51 1.53
N ALA A 81 8.06 24.41 2.51
CA ALA A 81 7.99 25.86 2.26
C ALA A 81 8.91 26.69 3.15
N GLY A 82 8.80 26.62 4.48
CA GLY A 82 9.55 27.49 5.38
C GLY A 82 11.05 27.19 5.48
N TRP A 83 11.47 26.00 5.05
CA TRP A 83 12.87 25.55 5.02
C TRP A 83 13.51 25.57 3.61
N THR A 84 12.85 26.19 2.63
CA THR A 84 13.44 26.43 1.32
C THR A 84 14.32 27.68 1.30
N GLN A 85 15.27 27.72 0.35
CA GLN A 85 16.08 28.90 0.05
C GLN A 85 15.20 30.11 -0.33
N GLU A 86 13.99 29.86 -0.84
CA GLU A 86 12.99 30.87 -1.23
C GLU A 86 11.91 31.10 -0.15
N ALA A 87 12.18 30.79 1.12
CA ALA A 87 11.16 30.80 2.18
C ALA A 87 10.42 32.15 2.32
N LYS A 88 11.12 33.28 2.13
CA LYS A 88 10.52 34.63 2.16
C LYS A 88 9.49 34.86 1.05
N ALA A 89 9.58 34.13 -0.05
CA ALA A 89 8.63 34.19 -1.16
C ALA A 89 7.50 33.15 -1.04
N SER A 90 7.54 32.27 -0.03
CA SER A 90 6.64 31.10 0.04
C SER A 90 5.26 31.39 0.64
N SER A 91 4.93 32.63 1.00
CA SER A 91 3.62 32.98 1.57
C SER A 91 2.43 32.53 0.68
N PRO A 92 2.44 32.70 -0.66
CA PRO A 92 1.34 32.19 -1.49
C PRO A 92 1.20 30.66 -1.47
N LYS A 93 2.33 29.93 -1.44
CA LYS A 93 2.33 28.47 -1.30
C LYS A 93 1.78 28.03 0.05
N ILE A 94 2.21 28.66 1.14
CA ILE A 94 1.73 28.35 2.49
C ILE A 94 0.22 28.62 2.59
N ALA A 95 -0.26 29.76 2.08
CA ALA A 95 -1.67 30.07 2.05
C ALA A 95 -2.49 29.05 1.24
N ALA A 96 -1.97 28.62 0.08
CA ALA A 96 -2.60 27.59 -0.74
C ALA A 96 -2.68 26.24 -0.01
N LEU A 97 -1.60 25.80 0.64
CA LEU A 97 -1.58 24.55 1.42
C LEU A 97 -2.54 24.61 2.63
N LEU A 98 -2.62 25.76 3.31
CA LEU A 98 -3.58 25.97 4.39
C LEU A 98 -5.03 25.94 3.88
N ALA A 99 -5.30 26.50 2.70
CA ALA A 99 -6.63 26.46 2.09
C ALA A 99 -7.00 25.05 1.60
N LEU A 100 -6.03 24.27 1.11
CA LEU A 100 -6.23 22.87 0.75
C LEU A 100 -6.67 22.05 1.97
N ALA A 101 -5.99 22.22 3.11
CA ALA A 101 -6.34 21.51 4.34
C ALA A 101 -7.66 21.96 4.99
N ASP A 102 -8.18 23.11 4.56
CA ASP A 102 -9.47 23.69 4.96
C ASP A 102 -10.62 23.17 4.09
N LEU A 103 -10.34 22.37 3.05
CA LEU A 103 -11.39 21.75 2.24
C LEU A 103 -12.08 20.63 3.02
N PRO A 104 -13.40 20.44 2.86
CA PRO A 104 -14.07 19.29 3.43
C PRO A 104 -13.44 17.98 2.94
N GLU A 105 -13.61 16.90 3.69
CA GLU A 105 -13.15 15.58 3.24
C GLU A 105 -13.88 15.14 1.97
N ALA A 106 -13.25 14.22 1.23
CA ALA A 106 -13.89 13.61 0.09
C ALA A 106 -15.13 12.83 0.53
N GLU A 107 -16.18 12.87 -0.29
CA GLU A 107 -17.40 12.13 -0.01
C GLU A 107 -17.10 10.64 0.17
N PRO A 108 -17.71 9.99 1.18
CA PRO A 108 -17.47 8.58 1.43
C PRO A 108 -17.99 7.74 0.26
N VAL A 109 -17.31 6.64 0.01
CA VAL A 109 -17.66 5.66 -1.03
C VAL A 109 -17.99 4.31 -0.38
N PRO A 110 -18.63 3.37 -1.10
CA PRO A 110 -18.79 2.01 -0.60
C PRO A 110 -17.45 1.43 -0.15
N ILE A 111 -17.46 0.69 0.94
CA ILE A 111 -16.27 0.05 1.52
C ILE A 111 -16.16 -1.42 1.11
N VAL A 112 -14.97 -1.96 1.26
CA VAL A 112 -14.60 -3.36 1.08
C VAL A 112 -14.07 -3.84 2.42
N ASN A 113 -14.67 -4.90 2.96
CA ASN A 113 -14.37 -5.40 4.30
C ASN A 113 -13.49 -6.65 4.22
N TYR A 114 -12.63 -6.80 5.22
CA TYR A 114 -11.83 -7.98 5.50
C TYR A 114 -12.05 -8.40 6.94
N GLU A 115 -12.02 -9.69 7.19
CA GLU A 115 -12.10 -10.26 8.53
C GLU A 115 -11.01 -11.31 8.65
N SER A 116 -10.19 -11.22 9.69
CA SER A 116 -9.11 -12.17 9.97
C SER A 116 -9.19 -12.62 11.41
N GLN A 117 -9.25 -13.93 11.62
CA GLN A 117 -9.20 -14.56 12.94
C GLN A 117 -7.77 -14.95 13.32
N GLY A 118 -6.78 -14.59 12.50
CA GLY A 118 -5.37 -14.90 12.75
C GLY A 118 -4.98 -16.33 12.40
N ARG A 119 -5.75 -17.02 11.53
CA ARG A 119 -5.38 -18.34 11.00
C ARG A 119 -4.20 -18.19 10.02
N LEU A 120 -3.00 -18.49 10.47
CA LEU A 120 -1.76 -18.30 9.72
C LEU A 120 -1.26 -19.63 9.16
N LEU A 121 -1.02 -19.70 7.86
CA LEU A 121 -0.18 -20.74 7.26
C LEU A 121 1.25 -20.22 7.05
N ILE A 122 2.23 -20.92 7.61
CA ILE A 122 3.65 -20.76 7.26
C ILE A 122 4.03 -21.88 6.31
N VAL A 123 4.48 -21.53 5.09
CA VAL A 123 4.86 -22.52 4.07
C VAL A 123 6.32 -22.36 3.68
N GLY A 124 7.09 -23.45 3.69
CA GLY A 124 8.50 -23.40 3.32
C GLY A 124 9.31 -24.58 3.84
N PRO A 125 10.65 -24.50 3.77
CA PRO A 125 11.54 -25.48 4.40
C PRO A 125 11.28 -25.54 5.91
N GLY A 126 11.13 -26.74 6.47
CA GLY A 126 10.68 -26.89 7.85
C GLY A 126 11.68 -26.37 8.89
N ASP A 127 12.97 -26.38 8.58
CA ASP A 127 14.04 -25.78 9.41
C ASP A 127 13.90 -24.26 9.56
N GLN A 128 13.24 -23.58 8.62
CA GLN A 128 12.92 -22.15 8.67
C GLN A 128 11.50 -21.89 9.18
N ALA A 129 10.52 -22.70 8.74
CA ALA A 129 9.12 -22.47 9.06
C ALA A 129 8.76 -22.81 10.52
N LEU A 130 9.29 -23.91 11.06
CA LEU A 130 8.95 -24.38 12.41
C LEU A 130 9.38 -23.40 13.52
N PRO A 131 10.58 -22.80 13.50
CA PRO A 131 10.95 -21.79 14.50
C PRO A 131 10.04 -20.55 14.50
N TRP A 132 9.50 -20.15 13.34
CA TRP A 132 8.52 -19.05 13.28
C TRP A 132 7.17 -19.47 13.83
N ALA A 133 6.75 -20.71 13.58
CA ALA A 133 5.52 -21.23 14.14
C ALA A 133 5.54 -21.28 15.67
N GLU A 134 6.67 -21.69 16.27
CA GLU A 134 6.83 -21.65 17.73
C GLU A 134 6.76 -20.22 18.30
N LYS A 135 7.33 -19.23 17.60
CA LYS A 135 7.30 -17.82 18.04
C LYS A 135 5.93 -17.17 17.89
N LEU A 136 5.17 -17.55 16.87
CA LEU A 136 3.88 -16.94 16.54
C LEU A 136 2.69 -17.68 17.15
N GLY A 137 2.86 -18.94 17.55
CA GLY A 137 1.78 -19.82 18.03
C GLY A 137 1.09 -19.35 19.32
N ASP A 138 1.70 -18.47 20.10
CA ASP A 138 1.06 -17.88 21.29
C ASP A 138 0.08 -16.74 20.92
N SER A 139 0.18 -16.17 19.72
CA SER A 139 -0.59 -15.00 19.28
C SER A 139 -1.49 -15.26 18.07
N LEU A 140 -1.18 -16.26 17.25
CA LEU A 140 -1.90 -16.62 16.02
C LEU A 140 -2.25 -18.11 16.02
N ASP A 141 -3.31 -18.48 15.29
CA ASP A 141 -3.64 -19.89 15.03
C ASP A 141 -2.78 -20.40 13.89
N VAL A 142 -1.59 -20.91 14.24
CA VAL A 142 -0.55 -21.27 13.27
C VAL A 142 -0.72 -22.69 12.76
N SER A 143 -0.57 -22.86 11.45
CA SER A 143 -0.31 -24.12 10.78
C SER A 143 0.97 -24.04 9.95
N VAL A 144 1.68 -25.16 9.79
CA VAL A 144 2.91 -25.21 8.99
C VAL A 144 2.76 -26.20 7.85
N LEU A 145 3.09 -25.80 6.62
CA LEU A 145 3.27 -26.69 5.48
C LEU A 145 4.75 -26.82 5.13
N CYS A 146 5.37 -27.91 5.59
CA CYS A 146 6.75 -28.23 5.31
C CYS A 146 6.91 -28.73 3.87
N THR A 147 7.71 -28.00 3.09
CA THR A 147 8.04 -28.36 1.69
C THR A 147 9.26 -29.25 1.56
N GLU A 148 10.06 -29.35 2.63
CA GLU A 148 11.25 -30.19 2.74
C GLU A 148 11.22 -30.96 4.06
N ALA A 149 11.91 -32.10 4.10
CA ALA A 149 12.04 -32.89 5.32
C ALA A 149 12.91 -32.16 6.35
N SER A 150 12.41 -32.04 7.58
CA SER A 150 13.12 -31.43 8.71
C SER A 150 12.74 -32.14 10.01
N PRO A 151 13.61 -32.12 11.04
CA PRO A 151 13.24 -32.57 12.36
C PRO A 151 11.98 -31.87 12.85
N LEU A 152 11.04 -32.63 13.42
CA LEU A 152 9.78 -32.09 13.94
C LEU A 152 9.91 -31.69 15.41
N PRO A 153 9.17 -30.67 15.88
CA PRO A 153 9.14 -30.31 17.29
C PRO A 153 8.57 -31.47 18.13
N LEU A 154 9.08 -31.58 19.36
CA LEU A 154 8.65 -32.60 20.33
C LEU A 154 7.18 -32.41 20.74
N ALA A 155 6.78 -31.16 20.96
CA ALA A 155 5.40 -30.80 21.28
C ALA A 155 4.57 -30.65 19.98
N ARG A 156 3.29 -31.02 20.06
CA ARG A 156 2.32 -30.85 18.97
C ARG A 156 1.43 -29.64 19.25
N ASN A 157 2.04 -28.46 19.26
CA ASN A 157 1.31 -27.22 19.57
C ASN A 157 0.49 -26.69 18.38
N PHE A 158 0.86 -27.08 17.15
CA PHE A 158 0.21 -26.64 15.92
C PHE A 158 0.19 -27.77 14.87
N PRO A 159 -0.76 -27.74 13.91
CA PRO A 159 -0.76 -28.65 12.77
C PRO A 159 0.49 -28.50 11.90
N ILE A 160 1.07 -29.64 11.51
CA ILE A 160 2.20 -29.70 10.58
C ILE A 160 1.79 -30.60 9.42
N TYR A 161 1.74 -30.03 8.23
CA TYR A 161 1.51 -30.69 6.96
C TYR A 161 2.83 -30.86 6.21
N THR A 162 2.82 -31.75 5.22
CA THR A 162 3.94 -31.94 4.30
C THR A 162 3.42 -32.04 2.89
N GLY A 163 4.08 -31.40 1.93
CA GLY A 163 3.71 -31.55 0.54
C GLY A 163 4.17 -30.41 -0.34
N HIS A 164 3.72 -30.47 -1.59
CA HIS A 164 4.01 -29.47 -2.59
C HIS A 164 2.76 -28.65 -2.88
N VAL A 165 2.83 -27.33 -2.66
CA VAL A 165 1.72 -26.42 -2.98
C VAL A 165 1.48 -26.40 -4.48
N THR A 166 0.27 -26.75 -4.89
CA THR A 166 -0.16 -26.76 -6.29
C THR A 166 -0.93 -25.49 -6.66
N LYS A 167 -1.60 -24.86 -5.69
CA LYS A 167 -2.34 -23.61 -5.88
C LYS A 167 -2.40 -22.83 -4.58
N LEU A 168 -2.27 -21.51 -4.67
CA LEU A 168 -2.44 -20.60 -3.54
C LEU A 168 -3.04 -19.31 -4.07
N ASP A 169 -4.29 -19.05 -3.70
CA ASP A 169 -5.07 -17.89 -4.13
C ASP A 169 -5.85 -17.31 -2.96
N GLY A 170 -6.18 -16.03 -3.03
CA GLY A 170 -7.04 -15.37 -2.05
C GLY A 170 -6.52 -14.01 -1.64
N TYR A 171 -6.97 -13.57 -0.47
CA TYR A 171 -6.67 -12.28 0.14
C TYR A 171 -6.87 -12.41 1.65
N LEU A 172 -6.49 -11.38 2.42
CA LEU A 172 -6.64 -11.31 3.87
C LEU A 172 -7.99 -11.85 4.35
N GLY A 173 -7.95 -12.89 5.18
CA GLY A 173 -9.15 -13.55 5.71
C GLY A 173 -9.75 -14.67 4.86
N ASN A 174 -9.25 -14.86 3.64
CA ASN A 174 -9.85 -15.80 2.67
C ASN A 174 -8.81 -16.34 1.67
N PHE A 175 -7.70 -16.89 2.18
CA PHE A 175 -6.76 -17.67 1.39
C PHE A 175 -7.20 -19.12 1.30
N SER A 176 -7.11 -19.70 0.11
CA SER A 176 -7.29 -21.13 -0.13
C SER A 176 -5.99 -21.71 -0.68
N VAL A 177 -5.52 -22.78 -0.05
CA VAL A 177 -4.25 -23.42 -0.38
C VAL A 177 -4.49 -24.86 -0.74
N ASP A 178 -4.11 -25.25 -1.97
CA ASP A 178 -4.07 -26.63 -2.42
C ASP A 178 -2.64 -27.16 -2.39
N TRP A 179 -2.45 -28.36 -1.87
CA TRP A 179 -1.17 -29.05 -1.93
C TRP A 179 -1.33 -30.54 -2.19
N ASP A 180 -0.29 -31.14 -2.75
CA ASP A 180 -0.18 -32.58 -2.93
C ASP A 180 0.73 -33.18 -1.86
N LEU A 181 0.19 -34.13 -1.09
CA LEU A 181 0.96 -34.97 -0.18
C LEU A 181 1.86 -35.92 -0.97
N GLN A 182 3.17 -35.66 -0.96
CA GLN A 182 4.15 -36.44 -1.72
C GLN A 182 4.71 -37.63 -0.93
N ASN A 183 4.85 -37.50 0.39
CA ASN A 183 5.42 -38.57 1.22
C ASN A 183 4.38 -39.68 1.48
N PRO A 184 4.79 -40.97 1.49
CA PRO A 184 3.91 -42.06 1.89
C PRO A 184 3.36 -41.93 3.32
N ILE A 185 4.11 -41.31 4.23
CA ILE A 185 3.66 -41.01 5.60
C ILE A 185 2.75 -39.79 5.55
N ASP A 186 1.50 -39.95 5.99
CA ASP A 186 0.58 -38.83 6.18
C ASP A 186 0.80 -38.18 7.55
N PRO A 187 1.24 -36.91 7.61
CA PRO A 187 1.53 -36.23 8.87
C PRO A 187 0.27 -35.95 9.69
N GLU A 188 -0.91 -35.90 9.07
CA GLU A 188 -2.19 -35.65 9.75
C GLU A 188 -2.62 -36.88 10.56
N MET A 189 -2.30 -38.08 10.06
CA MET A 189 -2.58 -39.34 10.76
C MET A 189 -1.42 -39.80 11.65
N CYS A 190 -0.19 -39.45 11.30
CA CYS A 190 1.00 -39.90 12.02
C CYS A 190 0.97 -39.45 13.48
N THR A 191 1.22 -40.36 14.41
CA THR A 191 1.30 -40.07 15.87
C THR A 191 2.72 -39.77 16.35
N ARG A 192 3.73 -39.79 15.46
CA ARG A 192 5.16 -39.61 15.80
C ARG A 192 5.65 -40.60 16.86
N CYS A 193 5.13 -41.83 16.86
CA CYS A 193 5.47 -42.84 17.87
C CYS A 193 6.86 -43.47 17.69
N GLY A 194 7.53 -43.27 16.55
CA GLY A 194 8.88 -43.82 16.30
C GLY A 194 8.92 -45.27 15.81
N ALA A 195 7.83 -46.04 15.91
CA ALA A 195 7.83 -47.47 15.56
C ALA A 195 8.29 -47.75 14.11
N CYS A 196 7.96 -46.88 13.16
CA CYS A 196 8.40 -47.02 11.76
C CYS A 196 9.91 -46.76 11.57
N VAL A 197 10.51 -45.92 12.41
CA VAL A 197 11.95 -45.61 12.39
C VAL A 197 12.72 -46.81 12.92
N GLU A 198 12.29 -47.39 14.04
CA GLU A 198 12.95 -48.54 14.69
C GLU A 198 13.02 -49.78 13.77
N VAL A 199 11.98 -50.03 12.98
CA VAL A 199 11.90 -51.21 12.11
C VAL A 199 12.47 -50.98 10.71
N CYS A 200 12.96 -49.78 10.37
CA CYS A 200 13.44 -49.48 9.00
C CYS A 200 14.89 -49.98 8.80
N PRO A 201 15.15 -51.09 8.08
CA PRO A 201 16.50 -51.67 8.04
C PRO A 201 17.50 -50.82 7.24
N SER A 202 16.98 -50.00 6.32
CA SER A 202 17.78 -49.11 5.48
C SER A 202 17.99 -47.73 6.09
N GLY A 203 17.43 -47.45 7.28
CA GLY A 203 17.48 -46.11 7.90
C GLY A 203 16.89 -45.01 6.99
N ALA A 204 15.85 -45.34 6.22
CA ALA A 204 15.24 -44.43 5.26
C ALA A 204 14.16 -43.52 5.88
N ILE A 205 13.93 -43.62 7.19
CA ILE A 205 12.98 -42.82 7.95
C ILE A 205 13.73 -42.30 9.17
N ASP A 206 13.67 -40.99 9.41
CA ASP A 206 14.29 -40.32 10.56
C ASP A 206 13.24 -39.57 11.40
N ASP A 207 13.68 -38.64 12.25
CA ASP A 207 12.85 -37.82 13.13
C ASP A 207 11.99 -36.77 12.41
N SER A 208 12.16 -36.62 11.08
CA SER A 208 11.21 -35.88 10.23
C SER A 208 9.91 -36.67 9.99
N PHE A 209 9.91 -37.98 10.28
CA PHE A 209 8.83 -38.90 9.95
C PHE A 209 8.43 -38.86 8.46
N GLN A 210 9.42 -38.65 7.59
CA GLN A 210 9.27 -38.75 6.15
C GLN A 210 10.17 -39.89 5.62
N ILE A 211 9.70 -40.58 4.58
CA ILE A 211 10.47 -41.64 3.93
C ILE A 211 11.35 -41.04 2.84
N ASP A 212 12.67 -41.22 2.97
CA ASP A 212 13.65 -41.02 1.90
C ASP A 212 13.52 -42.15 0.88
N LEU A 213 12.91 -41.85 -0.28
CA LEU A 213 12.63 -42.84 -1.31
C LEU A 213 13.89 -43.35 -2.02
N ASP A 214 15.00 -42.61 -2.00
CA ASP A 214 16.27 -43.04 -2.60
C ASP A 214 16.98 -44.08 -1.71
N LYS A 215 16.88 -43.91 -0.38
CA LYS A 215 17.37 -44.88 0.59
C LYS A 215 16.44 -46.08 0.76
N CYS A 216 15.12 -45.89 0.62
CA CYS A 216 14.13 -46.93 0.83
C CYS A 216 14.32 -48.11 -0.15
N LYS A 217 14.48 -49.32 0.38
CA LYS A 217 14.58 -50.57 -0.41
C LYS A 217 13.30 -51.41 -0.38
N SER A 218 12.17 -50.80 -0.05
CA SER A 218 10.84 -51.42 -0.11
C SER A 218 10.66 -52.69 0.75
N HIS A 219 11.32 -52.78 1.91
CA HIS A 219 11.09 -53.87 2.89
C HIS A 219 9.66 -53.85 3.47
N ARG A 220 9.01 -52.67 3.50
CA ARG A 220 7.62 -52.44 3.96
C ARG A 220 7.32 -52.75 5.44
N GLU A 221 8.32 -53.08 6.27
CA GLU A 221 8.15 -53.29 7.71
C GLU A 221 7.50 -52.09 8.43
N CYS A 222 7.77 -50.87 7.95
CA CYS A 222 7.16 -49.65 8.45
C CYS A 222 5.62 -49.63 8.30
N ILE A 223 5.06 -50.28 7.27
CA ILE A 223 3.60 -50.41 7.11
C ILE A 223 3.03 -51.29 8.21
N THR A 224 3.65 -52.44 8.47
CA THR A 224 3.24 -53.37 9.53
C THR A 224 3.33 -52.70 10.91
N ALA A 225 4.42 -52.00 11.19
CA ALA A 225 4.59 -51.26 12.45
C ALA A 225 3.56 -50.13 12.63
N CYS A 226 3.11 -49.50 11.53
CA CYS A 226 2.11 -48.43 11.57
C CYS A 226 0.67 -48.94 11.43
N ALA A 227 0.41 -50.24 11.34
CA ALA A 227 -0.90 -50.79 10.98
C ALA A 227 -2.05 -50.33 11.89
N GLY A 228 -1.79 -50.11 13.19
CA GLY A 228 -2.80 -49.61 14.14
C GLY A 228 -3.20 -48.15 13.94
N ILE A 229 -2.36 -47.35 13.27
CA ILE A 229 -2.61 -45.93 12.97
C ILE A 229 -3.00 -45.74 11.49
N GLY A 230 -2.36 -46.49 10.59
CA GLY A 230 -2.63 -46.42 9.15
C GLY A 230 -2.03 -45.22 8.42
N ALA A 231 -1.05 -44.53 9.02
CA ALA A 231 -0.49 -43.30 8.43
C ALA A 231 0.37 -43.54 7.16
N ILE A 232 0.96 -44.73 7.00
CA ILE A 232 1.90 -45.03 5.91
C ILE A 232 1.19 -45.75 4.76
N ASN A 233 1.14 -45.12 3.59
CA ASN A 233 0.58 -45.72 2.39
C ASN A 233 1.37 -45.29 1.14
N PHE A 234 2.09 -46.24 0.52
CA PHE A 234 2.86 -46.01 -0.70
C PHE A 234 2.00 -45.95 -1.96
N ASP A 235 0.82 -46.57 -1.94
CA ASP A 235 -0.09 -46.68 -3.07
C ASP A 235 -1.22 -45.65 -2.99
N ARG A 236 -1.06 -44.60 -2.14
CA ARG A 236 -2.06 -43.55 -1.95
C ARG A 236 -2.36 -42.85 -3.27
N THR A 237 -3.60 -42.98 -3.73
CA THR A 237 -4.14 -42.32 -4.92
C THR A 237 -4.67 -40.92 -4.59
N GLU A 238 -5.31 -40.74 -3.44
CA GLU A 238 -5.84 -39.46 -2.97
C GLU A 238 -4.78 -38.64 -2.20
N ARG A 239 -4.04 -37.80 -2.94
CA ARG A 239 -2.94 -36.99 -2.42
C ARG A 239 -3.27 -35.51 -2.26
N LYS A 240 -4.32 -35.06 -2.94
CA LYS A 240 -4.75 -33.66 -2.91
C LYS A 240 -5.28 -33.32 -1.52
N ARG A 241 -4.91 -32.14 -1.05
CA ARG A 241 -5.36 -31.53 0.19
C ARG A 241 -5.71 -30.08 -0.09
N ASN A 242 -6.66 -29.55 0.65
CA ASN A 242 -7.08 -28.17 0.60
C ASN A 242 -7.36 -27.68 2.03
N SER A 243 -7.02 -26.43 2.30
CA SER A 243 -7.38 -25.75 3.54
C SER A 243 -7.45 -24.24 3.34
N GLU A 244 -8.11 -23.56 4.27
CA GLU A 244 -8.36 -22.12 4.24
C GLU A 244 -7.67 -21.42 5.41
N PHE A 245 -7.10 -20.25 5.13
CA PHE A 245 -6.34 -19.44 6.08
C PHE A 245 -6.66 -17.96 5.90
N ASP A 246 -6.36 -17.18 6.94
CA ASP A 246 -6.52 -15.72 6.90
C ASP A 246 -5.25 -15.04 6.42
N LEU A 247 -4.09 -15.65 6.73
CA LEU A 247 -2.76 -15.10 6.52
C LEU A 247 -1.81 -16.17 5.97
N ILE A 248 -0.87 -15.76 5.12
CA ILE A 248 0.16 -16.62 4.55
C ILE A 248 1.54 -15.99 4.76
N MET A 249 2.46 -16.76 5.35
CA MET A 249 3.90 -16.48 5.35
C MET A 249 4.61 -17.51 4.48
N ASP A 250 5.03 -17.09 3.28
CA ASP A 250 5.65 -17.93 2.26
C ASP A 250 7.17 -17.80 2.28
N LEU A 251 7.84 -18.78 2.88
CA LEU A 251 9.30 -18.87 3.02
C LEU A 251 9.94 -19.69 1.89
N ARG A 252 9.18 -20.06 0.86
CA ARG A 252 9.73 -20.81 -0.27
C ARG A 252 10.68 -19.94 -1.08
N PRO A 253 11.76 -20.51 -1.64
CA PRO A 253 12.63 -19.78 -2.57
C PRO A 253 11.90 -19.30 -3.83
N ASP A 254 10.83 -20.00 -4.20
CA ASP A 254 9.99 -19.70 -5.35
C ASP A 254 8.51 -19.56 -4.91
N PRO A 255 8.10 -18.35 -4.47
CA PRO A 255 6.74 -18.11 -4.00
C PRO A 255 5.72 -18.24 -5.14
N GLN A 256 4.51 -18.73 -4.81
CA GLN A 256 3.46 -18.96 -5.82
C GLN A 256 2.86 -17.66 -6.36
N MET A 257 2.64 -16.66 -5.50
CA MET A 257 2.08 -15.38 -5.92
C MET A 257 3.19 -14.47 -6.49
N ARG A 258 3.54 -14.68 -7.76
CA ARG A 258 4.56 -13.90 -8.48
C ARG A 258 3.99 -12.62 -9.09
N MET A 259 3.24 -11.86 -8.30
CA MET A 259 2.73 -10.55 -8.70
C MET A 259 3.51 -9.46 -7.99
N SER A 260 3.59 -8.28 -8.63
CA SER A 260 4.36 -7.15 -8.10
C SER A 260 3.79 -6.61 -6.79
N GLN A 261 2.47 -6.58 -6.67
CA GLN A 261 1.78 -6.24 -5.44
C GLN A 261 0.90 -7.42 -5.02
N THR A 262 1.33 -8.14 -3.98
CA THR A 262 0.59 -9.28 -3.45
C THR A 262 -0.67 -8.84 -2.71
N PRO A 263 -1.67 -9.73 -2.58
CA PRO A 263 -2.86 -9.45 -1.77
C PRO A 263 -2.47 -9.20 -0.31
N GLN A 264 -3.24 -8.34 0.37
CA GLN A 264 -3.08 -8.12 1.81
C GLN A 264 -3.11 -9.47 2.54
N GLY A 265 -2.26 -9.65 3.55
CA GLY A 265 -2.16 -10.90 4.33
C GLY A 265 -1.27 -11.98 3.70
N TYR A 266 -0.76 -11.81 2.47
CA TYR A 266 0.25 -12.68 1.88
C TYR A 266 1.62 -12.01 1.88
N PHE A 267 2.60 -12.68 2.48
CA PHE A 267 3.98 -12.20 2.55
C PHE A 267 4.95 -13.28 2.11
N ALA A 268 5.96 -12.89 1.32
CA ALA A 268 7.04 -13.76 0.88
C ALA A 268 8.42 -13.13 1.17
N PRO A 269 8.85 -13.02 2.45
CA PRO A 269 10.08 -12.31 2.85
C PRO A 269 11.38 -12.99 2.39
N GLY A 270 11.30 -14.17 1.77
CA GLY A 270 12.48 -14.95 1.38
C GLY A 270 13.24 -15.50 2.59
N LYS A 271 14.56 -15.62 2.47
CA LYS A 271 15.43 -16.30 3.46
C LYS A 271 16.05 -15.38 4.52
N ASP A 272 15.91 -14.06 4.38
CA ASP A 272 16.54 -13.11 5.31
C ASP A 272 15.77 -13.10 6.65
N PRO A 273 16.41 -13.48 7.78
CA PRO A 273 15.75 -13.48 9.08
C PRO A 273 15.27 -12.09 9.52
N PHE A 274 15.92 -11.01 9.07
CA PHE A 274 15.48 -9.66 9.40
C PHE A 274 14.15 -9.33 8.71
N GLU A 275 14.04 -9.56 7.40
CA GLU A 275 12.81 -9.40 6.65
C GLU A 275 11.69 -10.30 7.17
N GLN A 276 12.01 -11.57 7.48
CA GLN A 276 11.06 -12.49 8.12
C GLN A 276 10.55 -11.96 9.46
N SER A 277 11.41 -11.32 10.27
CA SER A 277 11.01 -10.75 11.56
C SER A 277 10.10 -9.53 11.42
N LEU A 278 10.31 -8.70 10.38
CA LEU A 278 9.46 -7.57 10.07
C LEU A 278 8.06 -8.05 9.64
N VAL A 279 8.00 -9.03 8.74
CA VAL A 279 6.75 -9.68 8.32
C VAL A 279 6.04 -10.35 9.50
N ALA A 280 6.78 -11.05 10.36
CA ALA A 280 6.20 -11.67 11.55
C ALA A 280 5.53 -10.64 12.47
N ASN A 281 6.12 -9.44 12.62
CA ASN A 281 5.51 -8.34 13.37
C ASN A 281 4.25 -7.79 12.67
N GLU A 282 4.30 -7.63 11.35
CA GLU A 282 3.17 -7.13 10.56
C GLU A 282 1.96 -8.08 10.63
N LEU A 283 2.20 -9.39 10.56
CA LEU A 283 1.15 -10.43 10.66
C LEU A 283 0.35 -10.32 11.97
N LEU A 284 0.98 -9.97 13.09
CA LEU A 284 0.31 -9.77 14.38
C LEU A 284 -0.68 -8.60 14.35
N GLY A 285 -0.47 -7.62 13.47
CA GLY A 285 -1.37 -6.48 13.28
C GLY A 285 -2.52 -6.75 12.32
N LEU A 286 -2.57 -7.92 11.69
CA LEU A 286 -3.57 -8.29 10.68
C LEU A 286 -4.65 -9.25 11.23
N VAL A 287 -5.01 -9.09 12.50
CA VAL A 287 -6.11 -9.80 13.17
C VAL A 287 -7.21 -8.82 13.52
N GLY A 288 -8.44 -9.13 13.14
CA GLY A 288 -9.61 -8.28 13.36
C GLY A 288 -10.37 -7.95 12.07
N GLU A 289 -11.13 -6.86 12.13
CA GLU A 289 -11.92 -6.34 11.01
C GLU A 289 -11.19 -5.14 10.38
N PHE A 290 -11.12 -5.15 9.05
CA PHE A 290 -10.48 -4.08 8.29
C PHE A 290 -11.43 -3.61 7.20
N GLU A 291 -11.36 -2.34 6.87
CA GLU A 291 -12.10 -1.76 5.77
C GLU A 291 -11.21 -0.90 4.90
N LYS A 292 -11.55 -0.84 3.61
CA LYS A 292 -10.96 0.13 2.69
C LYS A 292 -12.02 0.68 1.74
N PRO A 293 -11.83 1.89 1.19
CA PRO A 293 -12.67 2.40 0.12
C PRO A 293 -12.69 1.46 -1.10
N LYS A 294 -13.85 1.34 -1.75
CA LYS A 294 -13.93 0.77 -3.09
C LYS A 294 -13.43 1.80 -4.10
N TYR A 295 -12.15 1.73 -4.43
CA TYR A 295 -11.43 2.71 -5.26
C TYR A 295 -11.85 2.81 -6.73
N PHE A 296 -12.73 1.93 -7.23
CA PHE A 296 -13.10 1.91 -8.64
C PHE A 296 -14.61 1.93 -8.88
N VAL A 297 -15.01 2.53 -10.00
CA VAL A 297 -16.34 2.39 -10.60
C VAL A 297 -16.17 1.84 -12.01
N TYR A 298 -16.93 0.80 -12.34
CA TYR A 298 -16.94 0.19 -13.66
C TYR A 298 -18.30 0.40 -14.36
N ASN A 299 -18.27 0.94 -15.57
CA ASN A 299 -19.44 1.09 -16.44
C ASN A 299 -19.30 0.23 -17.69
N GLU A 300 -19.92 -0.95 -17.66
CA GLU A 300 -19.89 -1.93 -18.75
C GLU A 300 -20.45 -1.38 -20.07
N LYS A 301 -21.42 -0.45 -20.04
CA LYS A 301 -22.10 0.06 -21.25
C LYS A 301 -21.17 0.78 -22.22
N ILE A 302 -20.09 1.36 -21.70
CA ILE A 302 -19.08 2.10 -22.48
C ILE A 302 -17.76 1.34 -22.56
N CYS A 303 -17.71 0.10 -22.07
CA CYS A 303 -16.49 -0.71 -22.11
C CYS A 303 -16.18 -1.19 -23.53
N ALA A 304 -14.92 -1.02 -23.94
CA ALA A 304 -14.42 -1.45 -25.25
C ALA A 304 -13.88 -2.90 -25.26
N HIS A 305 -13.91 -3.62 -24.13
CA HIS A 305 -13.28 -4.93 -23.98
C HIS A 305 -13.97 -6.05 -24.77
N GLY A 306 -15.29 -6.11 -24.82
CA GLY A 306 -15.96 -7.25 -25.45
C GLY A 306 -17.36 -7.01 -26.00
N ARG A 307 -17.73 -5.73 -26.18
CA ARG A 307 -19.05 -5.30 -26.65
C ARG A 307 -19.49 -5.93 -27.98
N ASN A 308 -18.55 -6.30 -28.84
CA ASN A 308 -18.81 -6.91 -30.15
C ASN A 308 -18.49 -8.41 -30.22
N GLY A 309 -18.43 -9.09 -29.06
CA GLY A 309 -18.15 -10.52 -28.96
C GLY A 309 -16.76 -10.95 -29.43
N LYS A 310 -15.81 -10.03 -29.43
CA LYS A 310 -14.37 -10.25 -29.61
C LYS A 310 -13.63 -9.57 -28.47
N VAL A 311 -12.48 -10.12 -28.07
CA VAL A 311 -11.55 -9.43 -27.17
C VAL A 311 -11.07 -8.15 -27.87
N GLY A 312 -11.40 -7.00 -27.28
CA GLY A 312 -11.01 -5.66 -27.68
C GLY A 312 -9.93 -5.13 -26.74
N CYS A 313 -10.19 -3.99 -26.09
CA CYS A 313 -9.21 -3.36 -25.21
C CYS A 313 -8.97 -4.17 -23.91
N SER A 314 -7.71 -4.46 -23.57
CA SER A 314 -7.28 -5.13 -22.34
C SER A 314 -6.49 -4.23 -21.37
N ALA A 315 -6.36 -2.92 -21.65
CA ALA A 315 -5.45 -2.04 -20.92
C ALA A 315 -5.61 -2.05 -19.40
N CYS A 316 -6.84 -2.11 -18.88
CA CYS A 316 -7.07 -2.19 -17.43
C CYS A 316 -6.68 -3.53 -16.81
N ILE A 317 -6.74 -4.63 -17.57
CA ILE A 317 -6.31 -5.96 -17.15
C ILE A 317 -4.78 -5.98 -17.14
N ASP A 318 -4.17 -5.55 -18.25
CA ASP A 318 -2.72 -5.61 -18.46
C ASP A 318 -1.93 -4.74 -17.48
N VAL A 319 -2.50 -3.59 -17.06
CA VAL A 319 -1.87 -2.67 -16.11
C VAL A 319 -2.07 -3.09 -14.64
N CYS A 320 -2.94 -4.05 -14.34
CA CYS A 320 -3.30 -4.36 -12.94
C CYS A 320 -2.24 -5.23 -12.27
N SER A 321 -1.39 -4.63 -11.42
CA SER A 321 -0.30 -5.37 -10.74
C SER A 321 -0.76 -6.42 -9.72
N THR A 322 -2.02 -6.37 -9.29
CA THR A 322 -2.60 -7.29 -8.29
C THR A 322 -3.47 -8.39 -8.92
N ALA A 323 -3.57 -8.41 -10.26
CA ALA A 323 -4.49 -9.28 -11.00
C ALA A 323 -5.95 -9.21 -10.53
N ALA A 324 -6.37 -8.09 -9.93
CA ALA A 324 -7.75 -7.88 -9.49
C ALA A 324 -8.76 -7.77 -10.64
N ILE A 325 -8.28 -7.55 -11.87
CA ILE A 325 -9.11 -7.30 -13.05
C ILE A 325 -8.97 -8.47 -14.03
N ALA A 326 -10.09 -9.10 -14.36
CA ALA A 326 -10.14 -10.25 -15.26
C ALA A 326 -11.12 -10.05 -16.41
N SER A 327 -10.85 -10.73 -17.51
CA SER A 327 -11.78 -10.83 -18.64
C SER A 327 -12.78 -11.96 -18.37
N LEU A 328 -14.07 -11.68 -18.51
CA LEU A 328 -15.14 -12.68 -18.48
C LEU A 328 -15.90 -12.68 -19.80
N PHE A 329 -16.09 -13.86 -20.37
CA PHE A 329 -16.96 -14.05 -21.53
C PHE A 329 -18.21 -14.82 -21.13
N LYS A 330 -19.37 -14.18 -21.24
CA LYS A 330 -20.69 -14.82 -21.04
C LYS A 330 -21.50 -14.66 -22.32
N ASN A 331 -22.01 -15.79 -22.85
CA ASN A 331 -22.85 -15.82 -24.06
C ASN A 331 -22.25 -15.08 -25.27
N GLY A 332 -20.92 -15.15 -25.44
CA GLY A 332 -20.22 -14.48 -26.53
C GLY A 332 -20.11 -12.95 -26.36
N GLN A 333 -20.42 -12.38 -25.21
CA GLN A 333 -20.13 -10.99 -24.85
C GLN A 333 -19.02 -10.96 -23.80
N GLY A 334 -17.96 -10.18 -24.07
CA GLY A 334 -16.84 -10.00 -23.15
C GLY A 334 -17.08 -8.80 -22.24
N THR A 335 -16.93 -9.01 -20.94
CA THR A 335 -16.98 -7.99 -19.90
C THR A 335 -15.70 -8.04 -19.08
N VAL A 336 -15.44 -6.97 -18.34
CA VAL A 336 -14.39 -6.95 -17.34
C VAL A 336 -15.02 -7.16 -15.97
N GLU A 337 -14.42 -8.02 -15.16
CA GLU A 337 -14.73 -8.16 -13.74
C GLU A 337 -13.58 -7.60 -12.92
N VAL A 338 -13.92 -6.95 -11.82
CA VAL A 338 -12.93 -6.41 -10.88
C VAL A 338 -13.25 -6.97 -9.49
N ASN A 339 -12.31 -7.73 -8.92
CA ASN A 339 -12.38 -8.21 -7.56
C ASN A 339 -11.99 -7.07 -6.59
N PRO A 340 -12.94 -6.53 -5.79
CA PRO A 340 -12.64 -5.44 -4.87
C PRO A 340 -11.67 -5.83 -3.76
N ASN A 341 -11.64 -7.10 -3.35
CA ASN A 341 -10.77 -7.59 -2.28
C ASN A 341 -9.29 -7.65 -2.73
N LEU A 342 -9.03 -7.82 -4.03
CA LEU A 342 -7.67 -7.77 -4.60
C LEU A 342 -7.24 -6.37 -5.06
N CYS A 343 -8.19 -5.43 -5.20
CA CYS A 343 -7.90 -4.09 -5.73
C CYS A 343 -7.17 -3.22 -4.68
N MET A 344 -5.88 -2.94 -4.87
CA MET A 344 -5.08 -2.14 -3.91
C MET A 344 -5.21 -0.63 -4.09
N GLY A 345 -6.14 -0.15 -4.91
CA GLY A 345 -6.41 1.30 -5.03
C GLY A 345 -5.37 2.10 -5.82
N CYS A 346 -4.48 1.47 -6.58
CA CYS A 346 -3.45 2.17 -7.35
C CYS A 346 -3.99 3.15 -8.42
N GLY A 347 -5.22 2.91 -8.91
CA GLY A 347 -5.92 3.73 -9.89
C GLY A 347 -5.42 3.66 -11.34
N ALA A 348 -4.38 2.87 -11.63
CA ALA A 348 -3.80 2.75 -12.98
C ALA A 348 -4.83 2.34 -14.05
N CYS A 349 -5.79 1.48 -13.68
CA CYS A 349 -6.87 1.04 -14.57
C CYS A 349 -7.78 2.18 -15.04
N SER A 350 -7.97 3.21 -14.22
CA SER A 350 -8.72 4.42 -14.59
C SER A 350 -7.92 5.23 -15.60
N SER A 351 -6.63 5.44 -15.32
CA SER A 351 -5.72 6.28 -16.12
C SER A 351 -5.50 5.75 -17.53
N VAL A 352 -5.50 4.42 -17.72
CA VAL A 352 -5.32 3.80 -19.05
C VAL A 352 -6.64 3.51 -19.77
N CYS A 353 -7.80 3.77 -19.18
CA CYS A 353 -9.08 3.40 -19.79
C CYS A 353 -9.50 4.40 -20.87
N PRO A 354 -9.44 4.04 -22.17
CA PRO A 354 -9.69 5.01 -23.25
C PRO A 354 -11.15 5.44 -23.35
N SER A 355 -12.09 4.61 -22.88
CA SER A 355 -13.52 4.90 -22.94
C SER A 355 -14.08 5.51 -21.65
N GLY A 356 -13.26 5.65 -20.60
CA GLY A 356 -13.72 6.06 -19.27
C GLY A 356 -14.64 5.04 -18.57
N ALA A 357 -14.65 3.78 -19.04
CA ALA A 357 -15.41 2.70 -18.41
C ALA A 357 -14.92 2.39 -16.99
N MET A 358 -13.61 2.54 -16.73
CA MET A 358 -13.02 2.49 -15.39
C MET A 358 -12.81 3.92 -14.90
N ARG A 359 -13.25 4.21 -13.68
CA ARG A 359 -13.05 5.50 -13.02
C ARG A 359 -12.53 5.32 -11.60
N TYR A 360 -11.60 6.18 -11.19
CA TYR A 360 -11.13 6.27 -9.82
C TYR A 360 -12.20 6.92 -8.93
N ASN A 361 -12.52 6.25 -7.82
CA ASN A 361 -13.71 6.58 -7.02
C ASN A 361 -13.38 7.38 -5.77
N TYR A 362 -12.19 7.18 -5.17
CA TYR A 362 -11.85 7.80 -3.90
C TYR A 362 -10.36 8.18 -3.77
N PRO A 363 -10.03 9.47 -3.61
CA PRO A 363 -10.93 10.61 -3.78
C PRO A 363 -11.42 10.73 -5.23
N SER A 364 -12.66 11.19 -5.44
CA SER A 364 -13.22 11.32 -6.79
C SER A 364 -12.46 12.37 -7.63
N VAL A 365 -12.46 12.21 -8.95
CA VAL A 365 -11.83 13.17 -9.88
C VAL A 365 -12.36 14.60 -9.67
N ALA A 366 -13.66 14.75 -9.40
CA ALA A 366 -14.27 16.05 -9.13
C ALA A 366 -13.73 16.69 -7.83
N TYR A 367 -13.54 15.88 -6.79
CA TYR A 367 -12.92 16.33 -5.54
C TYR A 367 -11.47 16.78 -5.77
N GLN A 368 -10.67 15.96 -6.44
CA GLN A 368 -9.28 16.29 -6.77
C GLN A 368 -9.21 17.56 -7.63
N GLY A 369 -10.08 17.72 -8.62
CA GLY A 369 -10.18 18.95 -9.42
C GLY A 369 -10.51 20.18 -8.57
N LYS A 370 -11.43 20.07 -7.60
CA LYS A 370 -11.72 21.15 -6.65
C LYS A 370 -10.49 21.49 -5.79
N ALA A 371 -9.75 20.48 -5.33
CA ALA A 371 -8.52 20.67 -4.57
C ALA A 371 -7.44 21.43 -5.36
N LEU A 372 -7.18 21.00 -6.61
CA LEU A 372 -6.22 21.67 -7.48
C LEU A 372 -6.65 23.10 -7.83
N LYS A 373 -7.95 23.32 -8.08
CA LYS A 373 -8.49 24.65 -8.32
C LYS A 373 -8.28 25.58 -7.12
N THR A 374 -8.55 25.10 -5.91
CA THR A 374 -8.31 25.86 -4.67
C THR A 374 -6.84 26.24 -4.53
N LEU A 375 -5.92 25.28 -4.74
CA LEU A 375 -4.47 25.53 -4.69
C LEU A 375 -4.07 26.65 -5.66
N ALA A 376 -4.43 26.53 -6.94
CA ALA A 376 -4.07 27.51 -7.96
C ALA A 376 -4.68 28.89 -7.70
N GLN A 377 -5.97 28.95 -7.34
CA GLN A 377 -6.66 30.22 -7.11
C GLN A 377 -6.09 30.98 -5.91
N VAL A 378 -5.87 30.29 -4.79
CA VAL A 378 -5.30 30.90 -3.59
C VAL A 378 -3.87 31.36 -3.87
N PHE A 379 -3.02 30.49 -4.44
CA PHE A 379 -1.66 30.86 -4.80
C PHE A 379 -1.61 32.10 -5.70
N ASN A 380 -2.41 32.14 -6.77
CA ASN A 380 -2.41 33.27 -7.70
C ASN A 380 -2.90 34.56 -7.01
N SER A 381 -3.96 34.48 -6.21
CA SER A 381 -4.49 35.64 -5.48
C SER A 381 -3.50 36.24 -4.48
N GLU A 382 -2.77 35.39 -3.73
CA GLU A 382 -1.76 35.85 -2.79
C GLU A 382 -0.50 36.36 -3.51
N SER A 383 -0.12 35.73 -4.63
CA SER A 383 1.00 36.19 -5.46
C SER A 383 0.77 37.61 -5.99
N VAL A 384 -0.46 37.92 -6.44
CA VAL A 384 -0.83 39.28 -6.89
C VAL A 384 -0.70 40.30 -5.77
N LYS A 385 -1.16 39.98 -4.54
CA LYS A 385 -1.03 40.88 -3.37
C LYS A 385 0.43 41.20 -3.05
N LEU A 386 1.31 40.22 -3.22
CA LEU A 386 2.74 40.32 -2.94
C LEU A 386 3.57 40.80 -4.14
N LYS A 387 2.92 41.15 -5.27
CA LYS A 387 3.57 41.54 -6.52
C LYS A 387 4.59 40.50 -7.02
N GLN A 388 4.33 39.24 -6.74
CA GLN A 388 5.08 38.12 -7.29
C GLN A 388 4.46 37.73 -8.63
N SER A 389 5.30 37.46 -9.63
CA SER A 389 4.87 37.06 -10.97
C SER A 389 5.28 35.62 -11.21
N GLY A 390 4.36 34.81 -11.73
CA GLY A 390 4.60 33.41 -12.05
C GLY A 390 3.36 32.55 -11.77
N ALA A 391 3.14 31.55 -12.62
CA ALA A 391 2.16 30.52 -12.36
C ALA A 391 2.75 29.48 -11.40
N PRO A 392 1.93 28.85 -10.53
CA PRO A 392 2.42 27.73 -9.73
C PRO A 392 2.70 26.51 -10.60
N SER A 393 3.66 25.69 -10.18
CA SER A 393 3.89 24.34 -10.73
C SER A 393 3.24 23.31 -9.81
N LEU A 394 2.55 22.33 -10.38
CA LEU A 394 1.98 21.23 -9.59
C LEU A 394 2.99 20.09 -9.48
N LEU A 395 3.24 19.59 -8.27
CA LEU A 395 4.04 18.40 -8.02
C LEU A 395 3.14 17.29 -7.45
N LEU A 396 2.78 16.32 -8.28
CA LEU A 396 2.02 15.13 -7.88
C LEU A 396 2.97 14.07 -7.34
N HIS A 397 2.60 13.42 -6.25
CA HIS A 397 3.39 12.33 -5.66
C HIS A 397 2.51 11.34 -4.88
N SER A 398 2.95 10.09 -4.75
CA SER A 398 2.33 9.11 -3.85
C SER A 398 2.35 9.63 -2.40
N LEU A 399 1.24 9.48 -1.69
CA LEU A 399 1.00 10.11 -0.39
C LEU A 399 1.99 9.65 0.67
N LYS A 400 2.40 8.38 0.65
CA LYS A 400 3.37 7.83 1.61
C LYS A 400 4.81 8.06 1.14
N ALA A 401 5.24 7.35 0.09
CA ALA A 401 6.63 7.38 -0.37
C ALA A 401 7.08 8.78 -0.83
N GLY A 402 6.25 9.45 -1.62
CA GLY A 402 6.55 10.80 -2.13
C GLY A 402 6.66 11.85 -1.02
N THR A 403 5.78 11.81 -0.01
CA THR A 403 5.87 12.73 1.14
C THR A 403 7.18 12.52 1.90
N GLN A 404 7.57 11.27 2.15
CA GLN A 404 8.84 10.97 2.84
C GLN A 404 10.05 11.55 2.09
N VAL A 405 10.08 11.42 0.76
CA VAL A 405 11.14 11.97 -0.09
C VAL A 405 11.18 13.50 -0.02
N ILE A 406 10.02 14.14 -0.18
CA ILE A 406 9.91 15.60 -0.18
C ILE A 406 10.29 16.18 1.19
N ASP A 407 9.82 15.55 2.28
CA ASP A 407 10.14 15.97 3.64
C ASP A 407 11.65 15.79 3.93
N ALA A 408 12.23 14.67 3.50
CA ALA A 408 13.67 14.41 3.63
C ALA A 408 14.52 15.42 2.84
N LEU A 409 14.06 15.82 1.65
CA LEU A 409 14.69 16.87 0.83
C LEU A 409 14.64 18.21 1.56
N GLY A 410 13.47 18.64 2.03
CA GLY A 410 13.31 19.90 2.75
C GLY A 410 14.16 19.99 4.01
N ARG A 411 14.21 18.91 4.80
CA ARG A 411 15.09 18.80 5.96
C ARG A 411 16.57 18.85 5.56
N SER A 412 16.97 18.15 4.50
CA SER A 412 18.35 18.14 4.02
C SER A 412 18.80 19.49 3.50
N ALA A 413 17.95 20.18 2.74
CA ALA A 413 18.20 21.53 2.25
C ALA A 413 18.37 22.54 3.40
N HIS A 414 17.58 22.42 4.47
CA HIS A 414 17.75 23.25 5.65
C HIS A 414 19.08 23.01 6.37
N LEU A 415 19.43 21.75 6.62
CA LEU A 415 20.62 21.38 7.40
C LEU A 415 21.91 21.48 6.59
N ARG A 416 21.83 21.33 5.26
CA ARG A 416 22.96 21.27 4.33
C ARG A 416 22.66 22.11 3.07
N PRO A 417 22.46 23.44 3.21
CA PRO A 417 22.00 24.30 2.12
C PRO A 417 23.00 24.48 0.97
N LYS A 418 24.25 24.05 1.15
CA LYS A 418 25.28 24.06 0.09
C LYS A 418 25.25 22.79 -0.78
N GLN A 419 24.51 21.77 -0.38
CA GLN A 419 24.46 20.46 -1.05
C GLN A 419 23.08 20.16 -1.62
N PHE A 420 22.01 20.68 -1.00
CA PHE A 420 20.64 20.38 -1.36
C PHE A 420 19.83 21.67 -1.52
N GLU A 421 18.99 21.70 -2.54
CA GLU A 421 17.97 22.72 -2.76
C GLU A 421 16.60 22.13 -2.42
N ALA A 422 15.78 22.86 -1.66
CA ALA A 422 14.44 22.42 -1.33
C ALA A 422 13.48 22.69 -2.50
N LEU A 423 12.20 22.33 -2.33
CA LEU A 423 11.18 22.73 -3.29
C LEU A 423 11.12 24.26 -3.43
N PRO A 424 11.08 24.80 -4.66
CA PRO A 424 10.87 26.22 -4.92
C PRO A 424 9.55 26.75 -4.34
N SER A 425 9.46 28.07 -4.15
CA SER A 425 8.30 28.71 -3.54
C SER A 425 7.04 28.63 -4.41
N PHE A 426 7.18 28.37 -5.71
CA PHE A 426 6.09 28.24 -6.68
C PHE A 426 5.67 26.78 -6.96
N VAL A 427 6.41 25.78 -6.47
CA VAL A 427 6.06 24.36 -6.65
C VAL A 427 5.11 23.92 -5.53
N LEU A 428 3.88 23.54 -5.86
CA LEU A 428 2.86 23.10 -4.92
C LEU A 428 2.80 21.56 -4.88
N PRO A 429 3.23 20.91 -3.78
CA PRO A 429 3.10 19.46 -3.64
C PRO A 429 1.63 19.08 -3.39
N TYR A 430 1.18 18.02 -4.06
CA TYR A 430 -0.14 17.43 -3.87
C TYR A 430 -0.01 15.90 -3.79
N GLY A 431 -0.19 15.40 -2.56
CA GLY A 431 -0.15 13.97 -2.26
C GLY A 431 -1.46 13.29 -2.65
N ILE A 432 -1.34 12.16 -3.34
CA ILE A 432 -2.44 11.30 -3.78
C ILE A 432 -2.17 9.86 -3.37
N GLU A 433 -3.20 9.04 -3.21
CA GLU A 433 -3.08 7.65 -2.73
C GLU A 433 -1.94 6.90 -3.43
N HIS A 434 -1.93 6.96 -4.75
CA HIS A 434 -0.87 6.41 -5.59
C HIS A 434 -0.73 7.24 -6.86
N ILE A 435 0.49 7.48 -7.34
CA ILE A 435 0.75 8.35 -8.50
C ILE A 435 0.03 7.89 -9.79
N ALA A 436 -0.12 6.57 -9.94
CA ALA A 436 -0.83 5.95 -11.06
C ALA A 436 -2.35 6.24 -11.11
N SER A 437 -2.92 6.81 -10.05
CA SER A 437 -4.36 7.15 -9.97
C SER A 437 -4.75 8.42 -10.73
N THR A 438 -3.79 9.09 -11.37
CA THR A 438 -4.02 10.32 -12.13
C THR A 438 -3.72 10.13 -13.61
N GLY A 439 -4.46 10.86 -14.45
CA GLY A 439 -4.30 10.85 -15.89
C GLY A 439 -4.57 12.22 -16.52
N LEU A 440 -4.78 12.21 -17.84
CA LEU A 440 -4.94 13.42 -18.65
C LEU A 440 -6.06 14.36 -18.18
N ASP A 441 -7.14 13.80 -17.63
CA ASP A 441 -8.26 14.56 -17.10
C ASP A 441 -7.84 15.50 -15.96
N LEU A 442 -7.06 14.98 -15.00
CA LEU A 442 -6.55 15.77 -13.89
C LEU A 442 -5.41 16.70 -14.34
N TRP A 443 -4.47 16.22 -15.16
CA TRP A 443 -3.29 17.00 -15.56
C TRP A 443 -3.65 18.18 -16.46
N LEU A 444 -4.47 17.96 -17.50
CA LEU A 444 -4.95 19.05 -18.36
C LEU A 444 -5.90 19.97 -17.60
N GLY A 445 -6.70 19.43 -16.67
CA GLY A 445 -7.51 20.21 -15.75
C GLY A 445 -6.68 21.16 -14.87
N ALA A 446 -5.56 20.69 -14.33
CA ALA A 446 -4.62 21.52 -13.57
C ALA A 446 -4.08 22.69 -14.41
N LEU A 447 -3.61 22.41 -15.63
CA LEU A 447 -3.13 23.47 -16.53
C LEU A 447 -4.24 24.50 -16.82
N ALA A 448 -5.48 24.05 -17.04
CA ALA A 448 -6.63 24.92 -17.26
C ALA A 448 -7.00 25.77 -16.02
N TYR A 449 -6.70 25.30 -14.80
CA TYR A 449 -6.87 26.08 -13.56
C TYR A 449 -5.76 27.11 -13.31
N GLY A 450 -4.72 27.14 -14.15
CA GLY A 450 -3.66 28.13 -14.12
C GLY A 450 -2.33 27.64 -13.56
N PHE A 451 -2.14 26.32 -13.43
CA PHE A 451 -0.81 25.77 -13.22
C PHE A 451 0.05 25.94 -14.49
N GLY A 452 1.31 26.32 -14.32
CA GLY A 452 2.26 26.48 -15.42
C GLY A 452 2.67 25.13 -16.03
N GLU A 453 2.84 24.13 -15.15
CA GLU A 453 3.28 22.77 -15.46
C GLU A 453 2.76 21.77 -14.41
N VAL A 454 2.80 20.49 -14.77
CA VAL A 454 2.47 19.35 -13.91
C VAL A 454 3.65 18.39 -13.92
N THR A 455 4.22 18.16 -12.76
CA THR A 455 5.35 17.25 -12.55
C THR A 455 4.90 16.08 -11.70
N LEU A 456 5.20 14.87 -12.14
CA LEU A 456 4.93 13.63 -11.42
C LEU A 456 6.25 13.12 -10.83
N LEU A 457 6.30 13.00 -9.50
CA LEU A 457 7.43 12.41 -8.79
C LEU A 457 7.19 10.90 -8.63
N LEU A 458 8.00 10.10 -9.30
CA LEU A 458 8.06 8.65 -9.11
C LEU A 458 9.07 8.32 -8.01
N ALA A 459 8.57 7.86 -6.87
CA ALA A 459 9.36 7.65 -5.66
C ALA A 459 9.99 6.24 -5.60
N GLY A 460 9.65 5.35 -6.53
CA GLY A 460 10.19 4.00 -6.61
C GLY A 460 9.28 2.93 -6.00
N ASP A 461 8.12 3.31 -5.45
CA ASP A 461 7.07 2.42 -4.96
C ASP A 461 6.15 1.90 -6.08
N GLU A 462 6.34 2.36 -7.33
CA GLU A 462 5.49 2.02 -8.45
C GLU A 462 5.90 0.73 -9.17
N ASP A 463 4.91 -0.07 -9.53
CA ASP A 463 5.08 -1.19 -10.47
C ASP A 463 5.62 -0.71 -11.85
N PRO A 464 6.52 -1.46 -12.50
CA PRO A 464 7.04 -1.10 -13.82
C PRO A 464 5.98 -0.84 -14.89
N ALA A 465 4.84 -1.56 -14.87
CA ALA A 465 3.74 -1.32 -15.80
C ALA A 465 3.03 0.01 -15.52
N TYR A 466 2.93 0.44 -14.26
CA TYR A 466 2.41 1.76 -13.91
C TYR A 466 3.30 2.87 -14.48
N ARG A 467 4.62 2.71 -14.36
CA ARG A 467 5.60 3.66 -14.92
C ARG A 467 5.44 3.78 -16.44
N ALA A 468 5.43 2.65 -17.15
CA ALA A 468 5.26 2.63 -18.60
C ALA A 468 3.93 3.26 -19.05
N ALA A 469 2.85 3.03 -18.28
CA ALA A 469 1.56 3.66 -18.52
C ALA A 469 1.63 5.18 -18.34
N LEU A 470 2.25 5.68 -17.27
CA LEU A 470 2.41 7.11 -17.00
C LEU A 470 3.29 7.81 -18.05
N GLU A 471 4.37 7.16 -18.52
CA GLU A 471 5.21 7.66 -19.61
C GLU A 471 4.40 7.81 -20.89
N THR A 472 3.60 6.81 -21.24
CA THR A 472 2.71 6.84 -22.41
C THR A 472 1.68 7.96 -22.30
N GLN A 473 1.04 8.11 -21.15
CA GLN A 473 0.08 9.19 -20.89
C GLN A 473 0.74 10.57 -20.94
N THR A 474 1.95 10.71 -20.41
CA THR A 474 2.72 11.98 -20.43
C THR A 474 3.07 12.38 -21.86
N ALA A 475 3.52 11.43 -22.68
CA ALA A 475 3.79 11.66 -24.10
C ALA A 475 2.52 12.10 -24.84
N LEU A 476 1.38 11.43 -24.58
CA LEU A 476 0.08 11.79 -25.16
C LEU A 476 -0.36 13.20 -24.73
N GLY A 477 -0.24 13.54 -23.44
CA GLY A 477 -0.60 14.85 -22.91
C GLY A 477 0.22 15.97 -23.52
N ASN A 478 1.54 15.79 -23.64
CA ASN A 478 2.40 16.78 -24.29
C ASN A 478 2.16 16.87 -25.81
N ALA A 479 1.79 15.76 -26.48
CA ALA A 479 1.39 15.80 -27.89
C ALA A 479 0.08 16.60 -28.09
N ILE A 480 -0.89 16.46 -27.17
CA ILE A 480 -2.09 17.30 -27.16
C ILE A 480 -1.69 18.76 -26.98
N LEU A 481 -0.87 19.10 -25.98
CA LEU A 481 -0.41 20.47 -25.75
C LEU A 481 0.29 21.08 -26.96
N ALA A 482 1.18 20.32 -27.62
CA ALA A 482 1.87 20.74 -28.82
C ALA A 482 0.90 21.05 -29.98
N ALA A 483 -0.17 20.26 -30.14
CA ALA A 483 -1.20 20.52 -31.14
C ALA A 483 -1.97 21.83 -30.90
N TYR A 484 -2.02 22.30 -29.66
CA TYR A 484 -2.57 23.61 -29.29
C TYR A 484 -1.52 24.75 -29.26
N GLY A 485 -0.26 24.47 -29.63
CA GLY A 485 0.81 25.47 -29.70
C GLY A 485 1.51 25.74 -28.37
N PHE A 486 1.39 24.84 -27.39
CA PHE A 486 2.11 24.92 -26.12
C PHE A 486 3.36 24.03 -26.14
N ASP A 487 4.40 24.46 -25.43
CA ASP A 487 5.54 23.60 -25.10
C ASP A 487 5.12 22.44 -24.18
N ALA A 488 6.01 21.47 -24.00
CA ALA A 488 5.80 20.39 -23.04
C ALA A 488 5.66 20.94 -21.62
N ARG A 489 4.60 20.54 -20.91
CA ARG A 489 4.27 21.00 -19.55
C ARG A 489 3.94 19.88 -18.58
N ILE A 490 3.99 18.63 -19.04
CA ILE A 490 3.77 17.45 -18.19
C ILE A 490 5.08 16.69 -18.16
N THR A 491 5.65 16.48 -16.97
CA THR A 491 6.96 15.84 -16.80
C THR A 491 6.90 14.75 -15.75
N LEU A 492 7.78 13.75 -15.92
CA LEU A 492 8.02 12.68 -14.97
C LEU A 492 9.43 12.82 -14.43
N ILE A 493 9.58 12.82 -13.12
CA ILE A 493 10.87 12.78 -12.43
C ILE A 493 10.93 11.47 -11.67
N GLN A 494 11.93 10.66 -11.97
CA GLN A 494 12.17 9.42 -11.25
C GLN A 494 13.34 9.60 -10.28
N MET A 495 13.17 9.16 -9.05
CA MET A 495 14.31 9.03 -8.14
C MET A 495 15.29 7.99 -8.67
N SER A 496 16.57 8.36 -8.69
CA SER A 496 17.66 7.39 -8.86
C SER A 496 17.66 6.51 -7.60
N GLY A 497 17.50 5.20 -7.78
CA GLY A 497 17.60 4.22 -6.68
C GLY A 497 19.00 4.14 -6.11
#